data_AF-A0A419KLH1-F1
#
_entry.id   AF-A0A419KLH1-F1
#
_cell.length_a   1.000
_cell.length_b   1.000
_cell.length_c   1.000
_cell.angle_alpha   90.00
_cell.angle_beta   90.00
_cell.angle_gamma   90.00
#
_symmetry.space_group_name_H-M   'P 1'
#
loop_
_entity.id
_entity.type
_entity.pdbx_description
1 polymer ?
#
loop_
_entity_poly.entity_id
_entity_poly.type
_entity_poly.pdbx_seq_one_letter_code
_entity_poly.pdbx_strand_id
1 'polypeptide(L)'
;MRSHSIFSAFVLALIIVSTAGGSYAGDKTLNTISHDEICGGVFFTLGDSEYSGRINYNETYTVNFDTSVLRSGNKEVKLARLYVYWVWSQKENVGVYPTMEVEEKEGEAKEVLSSVATYTDTKGFVGEYDYFSGVYVYNCNFDTTKTNQDFYSVTVKNVDANGSTFCVQGIGLLVIYECQEQDEDC
;
A
#
# COMPACT_ATOMS: atom_id res chain seq x y z
N MET A 1 70.79 16.29 -34.01
CA MET A 1 70.35 15.05 -33.36
C MET A 1 68.96 15.26 -32.79
N ARG A 2 68.05 14.35 -33.11
CA ARG A 2 66.62 14.36 -32.75
C ARG A 2 66.40 14.47 -31.25
N SER A 3 65.43 15.27 -30.82
CA SER A 3 64.63 14.97 -29.65
C SER A 3 63.18 15.38 -29.94
N HIS A 4 62.30 14.40 -29.84
CA HIS A 4 60.89 14.48 -30.19
C HIS A 4 60.08 15.11 -29.04
N SER A 5 59.12 15.94 -29.43
CA SER A 5 57.74 16.00 -28.90
C SER A 5 57.54 15.76 -27.41
N ILE A 6 57.15 16.80 -26.67
CA ILE A 6 56.15 16.64 -25.61
C ILE A 6 55.06 17.69 -25.83
N PHE A 7 54.07 17.28 -26.60
CA PHE A 7 52.73 17.87 -26.63
C PHE A 7 52.24 18.00 -25.18
N SER A 8 52.16 19.21 -24.66
CA SER A 8 51.52 19.50 -23.38
C SER A 8 50.00 19.46 -23.58
N ALA A 9 49.46 18.26 -23.79
CA ALA A 9 48.03 18.01 -23.79
C ALA A 9 47.58 17.93 -22.33
N PHE A 10 47.14 19.07 -21.78
CA PHE A 10 46.35 19.11 -20.56
C PHE A 10 45.02 18.37 -20.84
N VAL A 11 45.00 17.06 -20.60
CA VAL A 11 43.75 16.28 -20.59
C VAL A 11 43.05 16.62 -19.27
N LEU A 12 42.18 17.62 -19.34
CA LEU A 12 41.22 17.95 -18.30
C LEU A 12 40.23 16.77 -18.23
N ALA A 13 40.52 15.78 -17.40
CA ALA A 13 39.58 14.71 -17.09
C ALA A 13 38.45 15.32 -16.25
N LEU A 14 37.42 15.81 -16.93
CA LEU A 14 36.14 16.15 -16.31
C LEU A 14 35.53 14.82 -15.84
N ILE A 15 35.76 14.46 -14.58
CA ILE A 15 35.01 13.42 -13.91
C ILE A 15 33.59 13.97 -13.79
N ILE A 16 32.72 13.59 -14.73
CA ILE A 16 31.28 13.77 -14.58
C ILE A 16 30.89 12.78 -13.48
N VAL A 17 30.95 13.24 -12.23
CA VAL A 17 30.28 12.56 -11.13
C VAL A 17 28.79 12.76 -11.42
N SER A 18 28.19 11.82 -12.15
CA SER A 18 26.74 11.73 -12.19
C SER A 18 26.31 11.55 -10.75
N THR A 19 25.77 12.61 -10.14
CA THR A 19 24.98 12.45 -8.93
C THR A 19 23.90 11.45 -9.31
N ALA A 20 23.98 10.23 -8.80
CA ALA A 20 22.89 9.28 -8.89
C ALA A 20 21.74 9.89 -8.09
N GLY A 21 21.00 10.79 -8.71
CA GLY A 21 19.73 11.25 -8.20
C GLY A 21 18.80 10.05 -8.32
N GLY A 22 18.38 9.50 -7.17
CA GLY A 22 17.23 8.62 -7.15
C GLY A 22 16.10 9.35 -7.87
N SER A 23 15.69 8.84 -9.03
CA SER A 23 14.56 9.41 -9.74
C SER A 23 13.31 8.84 -9.08
N TYR A 24 12.59 9.68 -8.33
CA TYR A 24 11.22 9.38 -7.89
C TYR A 24 10.22 9.49 -9.06
N ALA A 25 10.63 9.08 -10.25
CA ALA A 25 9.77 9.04 -11.41
C ALA A 25 8.93 7.77 -11.28
N GLY A 26 7.64 7.93 -10.99
CA GLY A 26 6.69 6.82 -11.06
C GLY A 26 6.76 6.19 -12.44
N ASP A 27 7.36 5.00 -12.51
CA ASP A 27 7.67 4.27 -13.75
C ASP A 27 6.50 3.41 -14.22
N LYS A 28 5.48 3.26 -13.38
CA LYS A 28 4.27 2.48 -13.64
C LYS A 28 3.12 3.39 -14.05
N THR A 29 2.54 3.10 -15.22
CA THR A 29 1.34 3.77 -15.72
C THR A 29 0.16 3.56 -14.77
N LEU A 30 -0.69 4.58 -14.63
CA LEU A 30 -1.96 4.45 -13.90
C LEU A 30 -2.87 3.47 -14.64
N ASN A 31 -3.38 2.46 -13.93
CA ASN A 31 -4.31 1.49 -14.48
C ASN A 31 -5.73 1.81 -14.00
N THR A 32 -6.65 1.97 -14.94
CA THR A 32 -8.09 2.07 -14.63
C THR A 32 -8.59 0.72 -14.15
N ILE A 33 -9.08 0.67 -12.91
CA ILE A 33 -9.56 -0.56 -12.26
C ILE A 33 -11.08 -0.77 -12.41
N SER A 34 -11.81 0.31 -12.63
CA SER A 34 -13.26 0.36 -12.85
C SER A 34 -13.59 1.72 -13.45
N HIS A 35 -14.67 1.79 -14.22
CA HIS A 35 -15.23 3.00 -14.79
C HIS A 35 -16.74 2.81 -14.89
N ASP A 36 -17.49 3.76 -14.31
CA ASP A 36 -18.94 3.77 -14.37
C ASP A 36 -19.46 5.21 -14.13
N GLU A 37 -20.75 5.41 -14.36
CA GLU A 37 -21.51 6.60 -13.99
C GLU A 37 -22.62 6.19 -13.02
N ILE A 38 -22.52 6.61 -11.76
CA ILE A 38 -23.46 6.24 -10.69
C ILE A 38 -23.96 7.47 -9.96
N CYS A 39 -25.18 7.42 -9.45
CA CYS A 39 -25.69 8.42 -8.52
C CYS A 39 -25.28 8.03 -7.10
N GLY A 40 -24.12 8.51 -6.63
CA GLY A 40 -23.60 8.08 -5.34
C GLY A 40 -22.33 8.80 -4.92
N GLY A 41 -21.46 8.10 -4.21
CA GLY A 41 -20.29 8.73 -3.59
C GLY A 41 -19.08 7.83 -3.41
N VAL A 42 -17.99 8.47 -2.99
CA VAL A 42 -16.74 7.83 -2.61
C VAL A 42 -16.53 8.05 -1.11
N PHE A 43 -16.36 6.96 -0.38
CA PHE A 43 -15.93 6.96 1.01
C PHE A 43 -14.50 6.47 1.08
N PHE A 44 -13.61 7.27 1.65
CA PHE A 44 -12.23 6.88 1.88
C PHE A 44 -11.81 7.30 3.29
N THR A 45 -11.20 6.37 4.02
CA THR A 45 -10.72 6.62 5.38
C THR A 45 -9.50 5.77 5.70
N LEU A 46 -8.68 6.25 6.61
CA LEU A 46 -7.59 5.49 7.23
C LEU A 46 -8.04 4.83 8.54
N GLY A 47 -9.28 5.05 8.98
CA GLY A 47 -9.77 4.55 10.26
C GLY A 47 -8.95 5.11 11.43
N ASP A 48 -8.63 4.24 12.39
CA ASP A 48 -7.70 4.51 13.49
C ASP A 48 -6.23 4.13 13.15
N SER A 49 -5.90 4.01 11.86
CA SER A 49 -4.57 3.56 11.45
C SER A 49 -3.46 4.52 11.87
N GLU A 50 -2.33 3.93 12.26
CA GLU A 50 -1.10 4.57 12.70
C GLU A 50 0.10 3.74 12.23
N TYR A 51 1.29 4.32 12.34
CA TYR A 51 2.51 3.59 12.01
C TYR A 51 2.71 2.42 12.99
N SER A 52 2.70 1.18 12.49
CA SER A 52 2.71 -0.01 13.35
C SER A 52 4.04 -0.26 14.08
N GLY A 53 5.11 0.41 13.65
CA GLY A 53 6.47 -0.08 13.94
C GLY A 53 6.75 -1.43 13.29
N ARG A 54 7.85 -2.07 13.69
CA ARG A 54 8.28 -3.35 13.11
C ARG A 54 7.37 -4.48 13.56
N ILE A 55 6.82 -5.22 12.59
CA ILE A 55 6.02 -6.44 12.80
C ILE A 55 6.92 -7.66 12.57
N ASN A 56 7.14 -8.44 13.62
CA ASN A 56 7.87 -9.70 13.61
C ASN A 56 6.94 -10.88 13.27
N TYR A 57 7.52 -12.06 13.04
CA TYR A 57 6.75 -13.28 12.78
C TYR A 57 5.65 -13.51 13.83
N ASN A 58 4.43 -13.80 13.38
CA ASN A 58 3.21 -13.95 14.16
C ASN A 58 2.69 -12.71 14.89
N GLU A 59 3.36 -11.56 14.80
CA GLU A 59 2.77 -10.30 15.27
C GLU A 59 1.71 -9.80 14.30
N THR A 60 0.76 -9.06 14.87
CA THR A 60 -0.41 -8.56 14.15
C THR A 60 -0.55 -7.05 14.33
N TYR A 61 -1.12 -6.40 13.34
CA TYR A 61 -1.52 -5.00 13.37
C TYR A 61 -2.98 -4.88 12.92
N THR A 62 -3.83 -4.27 13.74
CA THR A 62 -5.27 -4.20 13.51
C THR A 62 -5.70 -2.74 13.36
N VAL A 63 -6.56 -2.48 12.38
CA VAL A 63 -7.19 -1.18 12.11
C VAL A 63 -8.71 -1.34 12.15
N ASN A 64 -9.39 -0.38 12.75
CA ASN A 64 -10.83 -0.26 12.79
C ASN A 64 -11.27 0.96 11.98
N PHE A 65 -12.25 0.74 11.11
CA PHE A 65 -12.86 1.76 10.28
C PHE A 65 -14.28 2.02 10.76
N ASP A 66 -14.60 3.25 11.14
CA ASP A 66 -16.00 3.65 11.36
C ASP A 66 -16.69 3.77 10.00
N THR A 67 -17.64 2.86 9.75
CA THR A 67 -18.40 2.77 8.50
C THR A 67 -19.88 3.13 8.70
N SER A 68 -20.24 3.79 9.82
CA SER A 68 -21.62 4.20 10.12
C SER A 68 -22.25 5.04 8.99
N VAL A 69 -21.47 5.92 8.35
CA VAL A 69 -21.92 6.76 7.22
C VAL A 69 -22.33 5.94 5.99
N LEU A 70 -21.75 4.74 5.80
CA LEU A 70 -22.12 3.86 4.70
C LEU A 70 -23.44 3.10 4.96
N ARG A 71 -23.95 3.14 6.19
CA ARG A 71 -25.20 2.50 6.60
C ARG A 71 -26.40 3.45 6.60
N SER A 72 -26.18 4.77 6.59
CA SER A 72 -27.28 5.72 6.48
C SER A 72 -27.82 5.71 5.05
N GLY A 73 -29.14 5.62 4.91
CA GLY A 73 -29.78 5.48 3.61
C GLY A 73 -29.54 4.11 2.94
N ASN A 74 -30.23 3.90 1.84
CA ASN A 74 -30.20 2.72 1.00
C ASN A 74 -29.04 2.84 0.00
N LYS A 75 -27.83 2.58 0.50
CA LYS A 75 -26.57 2.62 -0.24
C LYS A 75 -26.14 1.21 -0.65
N GLU A 76 -25.92 1.02 -1.94
CA GLU A 76 -25.39 -0.21 -2.53
C GLU A 76 -23.89 -0.06 -2.80
N VAL A 77 -23.08 -0.97 -2.26
CA VAL A 77 -21.63 -0.98 -2.46
C VAL A 77 -21.31 -1.50 -3.87
N LYS A 78 -20.65 -0.68 -4.69
CA LYS A 78 -20.21 -1.05 -6.05
C LYS A 78 -18.76 -1.51 -6.10
N LEU A 79 -17.91 -0.98 -5.23
CA LEU A 79 -16.52 -1.39 -5.10
C LEU A 79 -16.04 -1.14 -3.68
N ALA A 80 -15.35 -2.11 -3.08
CA ALA A 80 -14.66 -1.93 -1.81
C ALA A 80 -13.23 -2.48 -1.90
N ARG A 81 -12.25 -1.67 -1.47
CA ARG A 81 -10.82 -2.02 -1.51
C ARG A 81 -10.10 -1.60 -0.24
N LEU A 82 -9.22 -2.48 0.22
CA LEU A 82 -8.22 -2.16 1.21
C LEU A 82 -6.87 -1.93 0.55
N TYR A 83 -6.16 -0.93 1.05
CA TYR A 83 -4.81 -0.59 0.64
C TYR A 83 -3.91 -0.68 1.88
N VAL A 84 -3.10 -1.73 1.96
CA VAL A 84 -2.13 -1.92 3.04
C VAL A 84 -0.81 -1.30 2.60
N TYR A 85 -0.50 -0.13 3.13
CA TYR A 85 0.76 0.58 2.87
C TYR A 85 1.84 0.04 3.79
N TRP A 86 2.92 -0.49 3.22
CA TRP A 86 4.01 -1.10 3.97
C TRP A 86 5.36 -0.53 3.58
N VAL A 87 6.28 -0.53 4.53
CA VAL A 87 7.61 0.07 4.44
C VAL A 87 8.62 -0.73 5.25
N TRP A 88 9.91 -0.46 5.05
CA TRP A 88 11.00 -1.08 5.80
C TRP A 88 10.98 -2.62 5.75
N SER A 89 10.53 -3.21 4.64
CA SER A 89 10.48 -4.68 4.54
C SER A 89 11.86 -5.26 4.27
N GLN A 90 12.32 -6.11 5.18
CA GLN A 90 13.69 -6.62 5.18
C GLN A 90 13.85 -7.96 5.90
N LYS A 91 14.95 -8.65 5.56
CA LYS A 91 15.50 -9.79 6.29
C LYS A 91 17.00 -9.62 6.41
N GLU A 92 17.54 -9.68 7.63
CA GLU A 92 18.99 -9.59 7.90
C GLU A 92 19.70 -8.40 7.19
N ASN A 93 19.01 -7.27 7.07
CA ASN A 93 19.43 -6.04 6.35
C ASN A 93 19.43 -6.11 4.82
N VAL A 94 18.70 -7.06 4.24
CA VAL A 94 18.41 -7.10 2.81
C VAL A 94 16.93 -6.79 2.60
N GLY A 95 16.63 -5.88 1.68
CA GLY A 95 15.26 -5.60 1.25
C GLY A 95 14.60 -6.85 0.68
N VAL A 96 13.42 -7.20 1.20
CA VAL A 96 12.61 -8.32 0.71
C VAL A 96 11.15 -7.90 0.63
N TYR A 97 10.35 -8.59 -0.17
CA TYR A 97 8.91 -8.38 -0.15
C TYR A 97 8.29 -9.04 1.09
N PRO A 98 7.37 -8.36 1.78
CA PRO A 98 6.74 -8.92 2.96
C PRO A 98 5.86 -10.10 2.61
N THR A 99 5.86 -11.12 3.48
CA THR A 99 4.85 -12.18 3.47
C THR A 99 3.84 -11.87 4.55
N MET A 100 2.65 -11.43 4.15
CA MET A 100 1.59 -11.02 5.06
C MET A 100 0.29 -11.74 4.75
N GLU A 101 -0.45 -12.04 5.80
CA GLU A 101 -1.84 -12.49 5.75
C GLU A 101 -2.72 -11.33 6.20
N VAL A 102 -3.81 -11.08 5.49
CA VAL A 102 -4.75 -9.99 5.82
C VAL A 102 -6.11 -10.62 6.04
N GLU A 103 -6.66 -10.41 7.23
CA GLU A 103 -7.96 -10.91 7.63
C GLU A 103 -8.92 -9.73 7.82
N GLU A 104 -10.14 -9.84 7.30
CA GLU A 104 -11.26 -9.00 7.75
C GLU A 104 -12.03 -9.73 8.86
N LYS A 105 -12.54 -8.95 9.81
CA LYS A 105 -13.40 -9.44 10.89
C LYS A 105 -14.79 -8.86 10.73
N GLU A 106 -15.77 -9.73 10.54
CA GLU A 106 -17.20 -9.42 10.56
C GLU A 106 -17.85 -10.21 11.70
N GLY A 107 -18.19 -9.53 12.81
CA GLY A 107 -18.67 -10.24 14.00
C GLY A 107 -17.63 -11.19 14.59
N GLU A 108 -17.96 -12.47 14.71
CA GLU A 108 -17.03 -13.53 15.15
C GLU A 108 -16.34 -14.26 13.98
N ALA A 109 -16.78 -14.01 12.74
CA ALA A 109 -16.19 -14.62 11.56
C ALA A 109 -14.92 -13.87 11.14
N LYS A 110 -13.96 -14.63 10.63
CA LYS A 110 -12.73 -14.12 10.04
C LYS A 110 -12.59 -14.68 8.63
N GLU A 111 -12.34 -13.80 7.68
CA GLU A 111 -12.07 -14.18 6.30
C GLU A 111 -10.68 -13.68 5.89
N VAL A 112 -9.88 -14.57 5.31
CA VAL A 112 -8.56 -14.22 4.75
C VAL A 112 -8.77 -13.61 3.36
N LEU A 113 -8.31 -12.38 3.19
CA LEU A 113 -8.48 -11.63 1.95
C LEU A 113 -7.42 -12.02 0.91
N SER A 114 -7.85 -12.07 -0.34
CA SER A 114 -6.96 -12.25 -1.49
C SER A 114 -6.47 -10.92 -2.04
N SER A 115 -5.15 -10.79 -2.22
CA SER A 115 -4.55 -9.63 -2.88
C SER A 115 -4.93 -9.60 -4.36
N VAL A 116 -5.29 -8.42 -4.86
CA VAL A 116 -5.70 -8.19 -6.26
C VAL A 116 -4.71 -7.31 -7.03
N ALA A 117 -3.90 -6.54 -6.33
CA ALA A 117 -2.84 -5.74 -6.95
C ALA A 117 -1.70 -5.47 -5.96
N THR A 118 -0.51 -5.30 -6.52
CA THR A 118 0.70 -5.00 -5.76
C THR A 118 1.46 -3.88 -6.46
N TYR A 119 1.75 -2.83 -5.70
CA TYR A 119 2.61 -1.73 -6.12
C TYR A 119 3.83 -1.71 -5.23
N THR A 120 5.00 -1.75 -5.83
CA THR A 120 6.28 -1.84 -5.11
C THR A 120 7.17 -0.70 -5.53
N ASP A 121 7.92 -0.20 -4.56
CA ASP A 121 8.91 0.84 -4.72
C ASP A 121 10.19 0.45 -3.97
N THR A 122 11.31 0.97 -4.44
CA THR A 122 12.62 0.79 -3.85
C THR A 122 13.34 2.12 -3.88
N LYS A 123 14.28 2.31 -2.96
CA LYS A 123 15.07 3.56 -2.87
C LYS A 123 15.77 3.91 -4.19
N GLY A 124 16.03 2.91 -5.05
CA GLY A 124 16.55 3.09 -6.40
C GLY A 124 18.06 3.39 -6.46
N PHE A 125 18.75 3.36 -5.32
CA PHE A 125 20.20 3.45 -5.23
C PHE A 125 20.73 2.62 -4.06
N VAL A 126 21.89 2.00 -4.27
CA VAL A 126 22.57 1.20 -3.24
C VAL A 126 22.95 2.11 -2.07
N GLY A 127 22.48 1.78 -0.87
CA GLY A 127 22.81 2.49 0.35
C GLY A 127 22.39 1.72 1.61
N GLU A 128 22.78 2.25 2.76
CA GLU A 128 22.30 1.71 4.05
C GLU A 128 20.76 1.83 4.08
N TYR A 129 20.11 0.73 4.47
CA TYR A 129 18.65 0.58 4.51
C TYR A 129 17.95 0.70 3.15
N ASP A 130 18.50 0.07 2.10
CA ASP A 130 17.79 -0.14 0.83
C ASP A 130 16.71 -1.25 0.99
N TYR A 131 15.67 -0.93 1.75
CA TYR A 131 14.56 -1.83 2.05
C TYR A 131 13.35 -1.48 1.21
N PHE A 132 12.52 -2.49 0.94
CA PHE A 132 11.40 -2.32 0.04
C PHE A 132 10.23 -1.64 0.75
N SER A 133 9.45 -0.91 -0.05
CA SER A 133 8.17 -0.34 0.33
C SER A 133 7.13 -0.64 -0.74
N GLY A 134 5.85 -0.47 -0.40
CA GLY A 134 4.79 -0.69 -1.37
C GLY A 134 3.41 -0.68 -0.77
N VAL A 135 2.46 -1.13 -1.60
CA VAL A 135 1.05 -1.25 -1.29
C VAL A 135 0.56 -2.59 -1.80
N TYR A 136 -0.04 -3.38 -0.92
CA TYR A 136 -0.86 -4.52 -1.31
C TYR A 136 -2.32 -4.12 -1.27
N VAL A 137 -3.05 -4.43 -2.33
CA VAL A 137 -4.46 -4.07 -2.50
C VAL A 137 -5.30 -5.32 -2.42
N TYR A 138 -6.37 -5.27 -1.64
CA TYR A 138 -7.28 -6.39 -1.42
C TYR A 138 -8.70 -5.98 -1.80
N ASN A 139 -9.48 -6.92 -2.33
CA ASN A 139 -10.92 -6.75 -2.40
C ASN A 139 -11.52 -7.04 -1.02
N CYS A 140 -12.52 -6.26 -0.64
CA CYS A 140 -13.28 -6.48 0.59
C CYS A 140 -14.66 -7.04 0.21
N ASN A 141 -15.15 -8.00 0.98
CA ASN A 141 -16.55 -8.41 0.92
C ASN A 141 -17.39 -7.48 1.82
N PHE A 142 -17.29 -6.16 1.60
CA PHE A 142 -18.03 -5.18 2.39
C PHE A 142 -19.50 -5.13 1.92
N ASP A 143 -20.43 -5.58 2.76
CA ASP A 143 -21.86 -5.62 2.49
C ASP A 143 -22.62 -4.86 3.59
N THR A 144 -23.14 -3.68 3.25
CA THR A 144 -23.90 -2.80 4.15
C THR A 144 -25.14 -3.46 4.75
N THR A 145 -25.63 -4.56 4.16
CA THR A 145 -26.84 -5.28 4.60
C THR A 145 -26.55 -6.47 5.53
N LYS A 146 -25.32 -7.02 5.51
CA LYS A 146 -24.94 -8.19 6.33
C LYS A 146 -24.24 -7.81 7.62
N THR A 147 -23.55 -6.68 7.62
CA THR A 147 -22.72 -6.26 8.74
C THR A 147 -23.56 -5.46 9.73
N ASN A 148 -23.99 -6.09 10.83
CA ASN A 148 -24.71 -5.40 11.92
C ASN A 148 -23.80 -4.52 12.80
N GLN A 149 -22.61 -4.13 12.32
CA GLN A 149 -21.61 -3.39 13.07
C GLN A 149 -21.28 -2.08 12.36
N ASP A 150 -21.15 -1.00 13.13
CA ASP A 150 -20.73 0.31 12.63
C ASP A 150 -19.21 0.38 12.36
N PHE A 151 -18.51 -0.72 12.63
CA PHE A 151 -17.08 -0.84 12.48
C PHE A 151 -16.74 -2.00 11.57
N TYR A 152 -15.77 -1.77 10.69
CA TYR A 152 -15.12 -2.80 9.89
C TYR A 152 -13.67 -2.91 10.37
N SER A 153 -13.24 -4.10 10.78
CA SER A 153 -11.92 -4.32 11.35
C SER A 153 -11.07 -5.21 10.45
N VAL A 154 -9.81 -4.81 10.25
CA VAL A 154 -8.84 -5.52 9.41
C VAL A 154 -7.59 -5.80 10.21
N THR A 155 -7.08 -7.01 10.12
CA THR A 155 -5.84 -7.44 10.79
C THR A 155 -4.82 -7.91 9.78
N VAL A 156 -3.65 -7.30 9.81
CA VAL A 156 -2.46 -7.75 9.07
C VAL A 156 -1.61 -8.58 10.00
N LYS A 157 -1.16 -9.75 9.53
CA LYS A 157 -0.25 -10.64 10.27
C LYS A 157 0.99 -10.91 9.43
N ASN A 158 2.17 -10.83 10.05
CA ASN A 158 3.39 -11.32 9.41
C ASN A 158 3.45 -12.86 9.55
N VAL A 159 3.46 -13.56 8.43
CA VAL A 159 3.46 -15.03 8.38
C VAL A 159 4.78 -15.63 7.90
N ASP A 160 5.83 -14.82 7.71
CA ASP A 160 7.14 -15.35 7.34
C ASP A 160 7.90 -15.94 8.53
N ALA A 161 7.81 -17.27 8.66
CA ALA A 161 8.56 -18.03 9.65
C ALA A 161 10.10 -17.95 9.47
N ASN A 162 10.58 -17.44 8.33
CA ASN A 162 12.00 -17.30 8.05
C ASN A 162 12.59 -15.95 8.51
N GLY A 163 11.80 -15.12 9.20
CA GLY A 163 12.28 -13.95 9.92
C GLY A 163 12.35 -12.64 9.13
N SER A 164 11.67 -12.51 7.99
CA SER A 164 11.45 -11.17 7.43
C SER A 164 10.55 -10.33 8.33
N THR A 165 10.76 -9.02 8.29
CA THR A 165 9.99 -8.03 9.05
C THR A 165 9.58 -6.90 8.12
N PHE A 166 8.53 -6.19 8.49
CA PHE A 166 8.08 -4.99 7.81
C PHE A 166 7.34 -4.09 8.78
N CYS A 167 7.09 -2.85 8.40
CA CYS A 167 6.18 -1.96 9.11
C CYS A 167 4.99 -1.65 8.21
N VAL A 168 3.80 -1.53 8.80
CA VAL A 168 2.63 -0.97 8.15
C VAL A 168 2.63 0.54 8.41
N GLN A 169 2.67 1.32 7.33
CA GLN A 169 2.57 2.78 7.39
C GLN A 169 1.14 3.23 7.69
N GLY A 170 0.18 2.47 7.17
CA GLY A 170 -1.23 2.58 7.49
C GLY A 170 -2.07 1.70 6.56
N ILE A 171 -3.37 1.60 6.84
CA ILE A 171 -4.33 0.87 6.00
C ILE A 171 -5.44 1.83 5.60
N GLY A 172 -5.71 1.93 4.29
CA GLY A 172 -6.82 2.72 3.77
C GLY A 172 -7.97 1.85 3.29
N LEU A 173 -9.19 2.20 3.64
CA LEU A 173 -10.42 1.62 3.11
C LEU A 173 -11.02 2.59 2.10
N LEU A 174 -11.25 2.11 0.87
CA LEU A 174 -11.98 2.80 -0.18
C LEU A 174 -13.29 2.06 -0.44
N VAL A 175 -14.41 2.78 -0.42
CA VAL A 175 -15.72 2.27 -0.82
C VAL A 175 -16.34 3.23 -1.82
N ILE A 176 -16.78 2.70 -2.96
CA ILE A 176 -17.62 3.40 -3.92
C ILE A 176 -19.03 2.81 -3.75
N TYR A 177 -20.01 3.67 -3.54
CA TYR A 177 -21.40 3.28 -3.34
C TYR A 177 -22.33 4.08 -4.24
N GLU A 178 -23.45 3.46 -4.59
CA GLU A 178 -24.57 4.07 -5.30
C GLU A 178 -25.74 4.26 -4.33
N CYS A 179 -26.41 5.39 -4.45
CA CYS A 179 -27.66 5.71 -3.77
C CYS A 179 -28.83 5.20 -4.61
N GLN A 180 -29.81 4.56 -3.98
CA GLN A 180 -31.05 4.24 -4.69
C GLN A 180 -31.92 5.51 -4.85
N GLU A 181 -32.60 5.65 -6.00
CA GLU A 181 -33.21 6.89 -6.54
C GLU A 181 -34.28 7.62 -5.68
N GLN A 182 -34.46 7.28 -4.40
CA GLN A 182 -35.48 7.88 -3.53
C GLN A 182 -34.98 8.16 -2.10
N ASP A 183 -33.67 8.13 -1.86
CA ASP A 183 -33.13 8.39 -0.53
C ASP A 183 -32.76 9.86 -0.32
N GLU A 184 -33.50 10.56 0.54
CA GLU A 184 -33.20 11.94 0.96
C GLU A 184 -31.99 12.02 1.91
N ASP A 185 -31.59 10.88 2.50
CA ASP A 185 -30.43 10.75 3.37
C ASP A 185 -29.17 10.27 2.62
N CYS A 186 -29.25 10.20 1.28
CA CYS A 186 -28.11 10.44 0.39
C CYS A 186 -27.99 11.97 0.10
#